data_AF-A0A2E5DUN8-F1
#
_entry.id   AF-A0A2E5DUN8-F1
#
_cell.length_a   1.000
_cell.length_b   1.000
_cell.length_c   1.000
_cell.angle_alpha   90.00
_cell.angle_beta   90.00
_cell.angle_gamma   90.00
#
_symmetry.space_group_name_H-M   'P 1'
#
loop_
_entity.id
_entity.type
_entity.pdbx_description
1 polymer ?
#
loop_
_entity_poly.entity_id
_entity_poly.type
_entity_poly.pdbx_seq_one_letter_code
_entity_poly.pdbx_strand_id
1 'polypeptide(L)'
;MRFLQWLLGGATVFALLYIISINAQKTAFYWTPNGGTQDLPIYMVIIAAFGAGYFIGLFYYWLGTFPKYLAHQKEKRLLERRIEDLENELDEEE
;
A
#
# COMPACT_ATOMS: atom_id res chain seq x y z
N MET A 1 -14.13 -1.98 16.02
CA MET A 1 -13.78 -1.49 14.67
C MET A 1 -13.18 -2.55 13.75
N ARG A 2 -12.34 -3.48 14.22
CA ARG A 2 -11.73 -4.53 13.36
C ARG A 2 -12.76 -5.43 12.63
N PHE A 3 -13.85 -5.81 13.29
CA PHE A 3 -14.90 -6.64 12.68
C PHE A 3 -15.57 -5.97 11.46
N LEU A 4 -15.89 -4.67 11.55
CA LEU A 4 -16.50 -3.92 10.45
C LEU A 4 -15.55 -3.80 9.25
N GLN A 5 -14.24 -3.65 9.51
CA GLN A 5 -13.21 -3.64 8.47
C GLN A 5 -13.11 -4.98 7.74
N TRP A 6 -13.17 -6.10 8.47
CA TRP A 6 -13.19 -7.45 7.89
C TRP A 6 -14.46 -7.70 7.07
N LEU A 7 -15.61 -7.22 7.53
CA LEU A 7 -16.88 -7.36 6.82
C LEU A 7 -16.87 -6.56 5.50
N LEU A 8 -16.44 -5.30 5.54
CA LEU A 8 -16.31 -4.46 4.35
C LEU A 8 -15.26 -4.99 3.37
N GLY A 9 -14.09 -5.41 3.87
CA GLY A 9 -13.03 -5.99 3.06
C GLY A 9 -13.47 -7.31 2.42
N GLY A 10 -14.08 -8.20 3.19
CA GLY A 10 -14.63 -9.47 2.70
C GLY A 10 -15.71 -9.25 1.63
N ALA A 11 -16.67 -8.37 1.90
CA ALA A 11 -17.73 -8.03 0.94
C ALA A 11 -17.17 -7.49 -0.38
N THR A 12 -16.12 -6.64 -0.31
CA THR A 12 -15.46 -6.10 -1.50
C THR A 12 -14.76 -7.20 -2.31
N VAL A 13 -14.05 -8.12 -1.65
CA VAL A 13 -13.41 -9.26 -2.33
C VAL A 13 -14.44 -10.16 -3.01
N PHE A 14 -15.54 -10.49 -2.31
CA PHE A 14 -16.63 -11.28 -2.88
C PHE A 14 -17.29 -10.60 -4.07
N ALA A 15 -17.52 -9.29 -3.99
CA ALA A 15 -18.07 -8.51 -5.11
C ALA A 15 -17.15 -8.53 -6.34
N LEU A 16 -15.83 -8.40 -6.14
CA LEU A 16 -14.85 -8.49 -7.22
C LEU A 16 -14.82 -9.88 -7.85
N LEU A 17 -14.82 -10.94 -7.05
CA LEU A 17 -14.85 -12.32 -7.55
C LEU A 17 -16.15 -12.61 -8.33
N TYR A 18 -17.28 -12.10 -7.85
CA TYR A 18 -18.55 -12.21 -8.54
C TYR A 18 -18.54 -11.51 -9.90
N ILE A 19 -18.03 -10.27 -9.95
CA ILE A 19 -17.89 -9.50 -11.20
C ILE A 19 -16.98 -10.21 -12.20
N ILE A 20 -15.86 -10.80 -11.74
CA ILE A 20 -14.96 -11.60 -12.56
C ILE A 20 -15.71 -12.81 -13.13
N SER A 21 -16.47 -13.53 -12.30
CA SER A 21 -17.19 -14.74 -12.71
C SER A 21 -18.26 -14.47 -13.76
N ILE A 22 -19.02 -13.37 -13.64
CA ILE A 22 -20.12 -13.08 -14.58
C ILE A 22 -19.62 -12.39 -15.86
N ASN A 23 -18.47 -11.72 -15.82
CA ASN A 23 -17.90 -11.00 -16.97
C ASN A 23 -16.62 -11.65 -17.51
N ALA A 24 -16.49 -12.97 -17.40
CA ALA A 24 -15.38 -13.72 -17.99
C ALA A 24 -15.41 -13.75 -19.53
N GLN A 25 -16.48 -13.22 -20.14
CA GLN A 25 -16.60 -13.11 -21.58
C GLN A 25 -15.58 -12.12 -22.15
N LYS A 26 -14.97 -12.50 -23.27
CA LYS A 26 -14.04 -11.63 -24.00
C LYS A 26 -14.82 -10.47 -24.62
N THR A 27 -14.41 -9.25 -24.31
CA THR A 27 -14.97 -8.04 -24.90
C THR A 27 -13.94 -7.39 -25.80
N ALA A 28 -14.35 -6.96 -27.00
CA ALA A 28 -13.48 -6.22 -27.89
C ALA A 28 -13.18 -4.84 -27.26
N PHE A 29 -11.95 -4.67 -26.77
CA PHE A 29 -11.50 -3.43 -26.19
C PHE A 29 -10.81 -2.59 -27.26
N TYR A 30 -11.37 -1.40 -27.50
CA TYR A 30 -10.86 -0.44 -28.46
C TYR A 30 -9.91 0.53 -27.75
N TRP A 31 -8.61 0.28 -27.85
CA TRP A 31 -7.56 1.15 -27.31
C TRP A 31 -6.87 1.90 -28.44
N THR A 32 -7.11 3.21 -28.55
CA THR A 32 -6.60 4.05 -29.63
C THR A 32 -5.35 4.82 -29.21
N PRO A 33 -4.18 4.16 -29.28
CA PRO A 33 -3.03 4.75 -29.97
C PRO A 33 -2.52 3.93 -31.17
N ASN A 34 -2.78 2.61 -31.20
CA ASN A 34 -2.26 1.67 -32.23
C ASN A 34 -3.32 1.12 -33.20
N GLY A 35 -4.59 1.53 -33.07
CA GLY A 35 -5.68 1.18 -34.00
C GLY A 35 -6.14 -0.29 -33.98
N GLY A 36 -5.55 -1.14 -33.14
CA GLY A 36 -5.91 -2.56 -33.02
C GLY A 36 -6.97 -2.82 -31.96
N THR A 37 -7.87 -3.76 -32.22
CA THR A 37 -8.79 -4.34 -31.22
C THR A 37 -8.06 -5.42 -30.43
N GLN A 38 -8.14 -5.35 -29.10
CA GLN A 38 -7.68 -6.44 -28.24
C GLN A 38 -8.87 -7.09 -27.54
N ASP A 39 -8.95 -8.42 -27.62
CA ASP A 39 -9.94 -9.19 -26.89
C ASP A 39 -9.50 -9.35 -25.43
N LEU A 40 -9.95 -8.42 -24.60
CA LEU A 40 -9.67 -8.42 -23.17
C LEU A 40 -10.97 -8.57 -22.41
N PRO A 41 -11.02 -9.44 -21.40
CA PRO A 41 -12.19 -9.53 -20.56
C PRO A 41 -12.25 -8.29 -19.65
N ILE A 42 -13.45 -7.73 -19.51
CA ILE A 42 -13.66 -6.43 -18.82
C ILE A 42 -13.19 -6.45 -17.36
N TYR A 43 -13.14 -7.62 -16.73
CA TYR A 43 -12.65 -7.76 -15.36
C TYR A 43 -11.18 -7.32 -15.23
N MET A 44 -10.36 -7.42 -16.29
CA MET A 44 -8.98 -6.94 -16.24
C MET A 44 -8.90 -5.44 -16.04
N VAL A 45 -9.80 -4.67 -16.65
CA VAL A 45 -9.88 -3.21 -16.46
C VAL A 45 -10.26 -2.88 -15.02
N ILE A 46 -11.22 -3.63 -14.47
CA ILE A 46 -11.69 -3.44 -13.09
C ILE A 46 -10.57 -3.76 -12.09
N ILE A 47 -9.89 -4.89 -12.26
CA ILE A 47 -8.75 -5.26 -11.40
C ILE A 47 -7.61 -4.25 -11.54
N ALA A 48 -7.30 -3.79 -12.76
CA ALA A 48 -6.26 -2.80 -12.98
C ALA A 48 -6.57 -1.47 -12.29
N ALA A 49 -7.83 -1.00 -12.34
CA ALA A 49 -8.27 0.21 -11.65
C ALA A 49 -8.16 0.07 -10.11
N PHE A 50 -8.59 -1.09 -9.57
CA PHE A 50 -8.44 -1.38 -8.14
C PHE A 50 -6.97 -1.46 -7.72
N GLY A 51 -6.13 -2.12 -8.51
CA GLY A 51 -4.69 -2.20 -8.29
C GLY A 51 -4.05 -0.82 -8.29
N ALA A 52 -4.37 0.02 -9.27
CA ALA A 52 -3.87 1.39 -9.35
C ALA A 52 -4.28 2.22 -8.13
N GLY A 53 -5.55 2.15 -7.72
CA GLY A 53 -6.04 2.82 -6.51
C GLY A 53 -5.32 2.36 -5.25
N TYR A 54 -5.07 1.06 -5.12
CA TYR A 54 -4.31 0.50 -3.99
C TYR A 54 -2.86 1.00 -3.97
N PHE A 55 -2.18 0.97 -5.11
CA PHE A 55 -0.81 1.48 -5.23
C PHE A 55 -0.71 2.96 -4.90
N ILE A 56 -1.65 3.78 -5.39
CA ILE A 56 -1.72 5.20 -5.08
C ILE A 56 -1.93 5.41 -3.58
N GLY A 57 -2.89 4.69 -2.98
CA GLY A 57 -3.15 4.77 -1.54
C GLY A 57 -1.93 4.37 -0.70
N LEU A 58 -1.24 3.31 -1.08
CA LEU A 58 -0.02 2.86 -0.41
C LEU A 58 1.12 3.87 -0.57
N PHE A 59 1.25 4.47 -1.75
CA PHE A 59 2.22 5.53 -2.01
C PHE A 59 1.97 6.77 -1.14
N TYR A 60 0.72 7.21 -1.01
CA TYR A 60 0.35 8.30 -0.11
C TYR A 60 0.62 7.97 1.36
N TYR A 61 0.26 6.76 1.79
CA TYR A 61 0.55 6.30 3.14
C TYR A 61 2.05 6.29 3.42
N TRP A 62 2.84 5.77 2.46
CA TRP A 62 4.29 5.74 2.54
C TRP A 62 4.88 7.14 2.62
N LEU A 63 4.46 8.08 1.78
CA LEU A 63 4.91 9.49 1.87
C LEU A 63 4.62 10.14 3.22
N GLY A 64 3.51 9.80 3.87
CA GLY A 64 3.17 10.33 5.19
C GLY A 64 3.93 9.67 6.35
N THR A 65 4.32 8.40 6.21
CA THR A 65 5.00 7.62 7.26
C THR A 65 6.51 7.62 7.14
N PHE A 66 7.04 7.70 5.93
CA PHE A 66 8.48 7.73 5.63
C PHE A 66 9.24 8.85 6.38
N PRO A 67 8.78 10.12 6.39
CA PRO A 67 9.47 11.16 7.15
C PRO A 67 9.40 10.94 8.66
N LYS A 68 8.31 10.36 9.18
CA LYS A 68 8.17 10.03 10.60
C LYS A 68 9.12 8.91 11.01
N TYR A 69 9.26 7.89 10.17
CA TYR A 69 10.21 6.80 10.39
C TYR A 69 11.66 7.32 10.44
N LEU A 70 12.04 8.20 9.51
CA LEU A 70 13.36 8.82 9.50
C LEU A 70 13.60 9.71 10.72
N ALA A 71 12.60 10.49 11.15
CA ALA A 71 12.70 11.32 12.36
C ALA A 71 12.91 10.45 13.61
N HIS A 72 12.14 9.38 13.75
CA HIS A 72 12.26 8.47 14.89
C HIS A 72 13.60 7.73 14.92
N GLN A 73 14.15 7.39 13.74
CA GLN A 73 15.47 6.77 13.64
C GLN A 73 16.60 7.74 14.05
N LYS A 74 16.48 9.03 13.71
CA LYS A 74 17.42 10.06 14.15
C LYS A 74 17.35 10.29 15.66
N GLU A 75 16.15 10.35 16.20
CA GLU A 75 15.91 10.49 17.64
C GLU A 75 16.51 9.32 18.42
N LYS A 76 16.30 8.07 17.96
CA LYS A 76 16.89 6.88 18.58
C LYS A 76 18.42 6.94 18.64
N ARG A 77 19.08 7.36 17.55
CA ARG A 77 20.55 7.51 17.52
C ARG A 77 21.05 8.60 18.45
N LEU A 78 20.30 9.69 18.62
CA LEU A 78 20.66 10.76 19.57
C LEU A 78 20.50 10.29 21.01
N LEU A 79 19.47 9.52 21.31
CA LEU A 79 19.26 8.90 22.61
C LEU A 79 20.36 7.89 22.93
N GLU A 80 20.74 7.02 21.98
CA GLU A 80 21.83 6.06 22.17
C GLU A 80 23.16 6.76 22.51
N ARG A 81 23.52 7.83 21.78
CA ARG A 81 24.72 8.63 22.09
C ARG A 81 24.68 9.28 23.46
N ARG A 82 23.52 9.83 23.87
CA ARG A 82 23.38 10.42 25.20
C ARG A 82 23.53 9.39 26.31
N ILE A 83 23.02 8.17 26.10
CA ILE A 83 23.18 7.08 27.08
C ILE A 83 24.66 6.69 27.17
N GLU A 84 25.35 6.55 26.03
CA GLU A 84 26.78 6.24 25.99
C GLU A 84 27.65 7.34 26.65
N ASP A 85 27.33 8.62 26.41
CA ASP A 85 28.02 9.74 27.08
C ASP A 85 27.79 9.71 28.61
N LEU A 86 26.56 9.42 29.06
CA LEU A 86 26.23 9.29 30.49
C LEU A 86 26.91 8.09 31.15
N GLU A 87 27.03 6.96 30.45
CA GLU A 87 27.75 5.78 30.93
C GLU A 87 29.25 6.07 31.09
N ASN A 88 29.86 6.78 30.12
CA ASN A 88 31.27 7.18 30.22
C ASN A 88 31.52 8.19 31.36
N GLU A 89 30.63 9.15 31.58
CA GLU A 89 30.74 10.10 32.71
C GLU A 89 30.66 9.37 34.07
N LEU A 90 29.81 8.34 34.19
CA LEU A 90 29.71 7.52 35.40
C LEU A 90 30.95 6.67 35.64
N ASP A 91 31.53 6.09 34.58
CA ASP A 91 32.77 5.29 34.66
C ASP A 91 34.01 6.14 34.97
N GLU A 92 34.02 7.44 34.63
CA GLU A 92 35.11 8.37 34.97
C GLU A 92 35.05 8.88 36.43
N GLU A 93 33.90 8.77 37.10
CA GLU A 93 33.71 9.18 38.50
C GLU A 93 34.01 8.07 39.54
N GLU A 94 34.14 6.79 39.13
CA GLU A 94 34.59 5.66 39.97
C GLU A 94 36.13 5.49 40.02
#